data_AF-A0A830FRR2-F1
#
_entry.id   AF-A0A830FRR2-F1
#
_cell.length_a   1.000
_cell.length_b   1.000
_cell.length_c   1.000
_cell.angle_alpha   90.00
_cell.angle_beta   90.00
_cell.angle_gamma   90.00
#
_symmetry.space_group_name_H-M   'P 1'
#
loop_
_entity.id
_entity.type
_entity.pdbx_description
1 polymer ?
#
loop_
_entity_poly.entity_id
_entity_poly.type
_entity_poly.pdbx_seq_one_letter_code
_entity_poly.pdbx_strand_id
1 'polypeptide(L)'
;MQDADATIYLTCTSNMISSGQREVVAYLVREGYVDVLITTAGMLAEDVIKTAKPFKTGELDADEAALREQGINRLENLFVPSDRYVWLGAIPLGLLHDFDSLIEDGMLADTIGLIAIGGGVPRHPPFMTNLFRGGADYIISISTGMEGDGSLSGAPRTRQYRGGKPKTMNG
;
A
#
# COMPACT_ATOMS: atom_id res chain seq x y z
N MET A 1 10.39 -18.09 -2.64
CA MET A 1 9.21 -17.40 -3.20
C MET A 1 9.41 -17.10 -4.69
N GLN A 2 10.60 -16.64 -5.12
CA GLN A 2 10.92 -16.48 -6.55
C GLN A 2 11.11 -17.80 -7.32
N ASP A 3 11.38 -18.92 -6.64
CA ASP A 3 11.56 -20.23 -7.31
C ASP A 3 10.27 -20.87 -7.85
N ALA A 4 9.11 -20.19 -7.74
CA ALA A 4 7.80 -20.75 -8.06
C ALA A 4 7.09 -20.12 -9.27
N ASP A 5 7.76 -19.26 -10.06
CA ASP A 5 7.12 -18.50 -11.16
C ASP A 5 5.81 -17.82 -10.70
N ALA A 6 5.92 -17.07 -9.60
CA ALA A 6 4.78 -16.47 -8.91
C ALA A 6 4.76 -14.95 -9.13
N THR A 7 3.60 -14.42 -9.49
CA THR A 7 3.34 -12.99 -9.53
C THR A 7 3.10 -12.46 -8.11
N ILE A 8 3.93 -11.53 -7.68
CA ILE A 8 3.95 -10.96 -6.34
C ILE A 8 3.27 -9.59 -6.33
N TYR A 9 2.14 -9.53 -5.62
CA TYR A 9 1.40 -8.32 -5.32
C TYR A 9 1.86 -7.75 -3.97
N LEU A 10 2.35 -6.52 -3.97
CA LEU A 10 2.55 -5.72 -2.77
C LEU A 10 1.45 -4.68 -2.65
N THR A 11 0.76 -4.67 -1.52
CA THR A 11 -0.21 -3.62 -1.20
C THR A 11 0.17 -2.93 0.09
N CYS A 12 0.18 -1.60 0.08
CA CYS A 12 0.53 -0.82 1.26
C CYS A 12 -0.21 0.52 1.34
N THR A 13 -0.48 0.97 2.56
CA THR A 13 -1.06 2.28 2.85
C THR A 13 -0.01 3.40 2.79
N SER A 14 -0.44 4.64 2.58
CA SER A 14 0.46 5.81 2.38
C SER A 14 1.43 6.05 3.53
N ASN A 15 1.03 5.75 4.76
CA ASN A 15 1.89 5.87 5.95
C ASN A 15 3.18 5.03 5.87
N MET A 16 3.26 4.00 5.03
CA MET A 16 4.51 3.27 4.78
C MET A 16 5.56 4.13 4.08
N ILE A 17 5.14 5.05 3.20
CA ILE A 17 6.04 6.01 2.57
C ILE A 17 6.23 7.25 3.43
N SER A 18 5.21 7.70 4.17
CA SER A 18 5.39 8.81 5.13
C SER A 18 6.46 8.46 6.16
N SER A 19 6.44 7.23 6.67
CA SER A 19 7.41 6.70 7.62
C SER A 19 8.76 6.30 6.97
N GLY A 20 9.62 5.64 7.73
CA GLY A 20 10.94 5.17 7.28
C GLY A 20 10.92 3.83 6.52
N GLN A 21 9.75 3.35 6.07
CA GLN A 21 9.65 2.10 5.30
C GLN A 21 9.74 2.34 3.78
N ARG A 22 9.83 3.60 3.34
CA ARG A 22 9.93 3.99 1.94
C ARG A 22 11.07 3.27 1.21
N GLU A 23 12.24 3.24 1.82
CA GLU A 23 13.46 2.68 1.24
C GLU A 23 13.37 1.17 1.09
N VAL A 24 12.64 0.49 1.99
CA VAL A 24 12.37 -0.95 1.88
C VAL A 24 11.45 -1.22 0.70
N VAL A 25 10.36 -0.46 0.57
CA VAL A 25 9.43 -0.60 -0.57
C VAL A 25 10.14 -0.29 -1.89
N ALA A 26 10.92 0.79 -1.94
CA ALA A 26 11.71 1.15 -3.12
C ALA A 26 12.72 0.06 -3.49
N TYR A 27 13.39 -0.54 -2.51
CA TYR A 27 14.30 -1.67 -2.73
C TYR A 27 13.55 -2.88 -3.32
N LEU A 28 12.42 -3.28 -2.74
CA LEU A 28 11.65 -4.42 -3.22
C LEU A 28 11.19 -4.25 -4.67
N VAL A 29 10.74 -3.05 -5.04
CA VAL A 29 10.34 -2.73 -6.40
C VAL A 29 11.55 -2.70 -7.34
N ARG A 30 12.62 -2.01 -6.95
CA ARG A 30 13.81 -1.83 -7.80
C ARG A 30 14.52 -3.15 -8.13
N GLU A 31 14.56 -4.07 -7.18
CA GLU A 31 15.20 -5.38 -7.36
C GLU A 31 14.27 -6.43 -7.99
N GLY A 32 13.04 -6.08 -8.35
CA GLY A 32 12.10 -7.01 -8.98
C GLY A 32 11.58 -8.10 -8.04
N TYR A 33 11.49 -7.81 -6.73
CA TYR A 33 10.82 -8.70 -5.77
C TYR A 33 9.29 -8.53 -5.75
N VAL A 34 8.79 -7.48 -6.42
CA VAL A 34 7.37 -7.13 -6.52
C VAL A 34 7.05 -6.88 -7.98
N ASP A 35 6.05 -7.60 -8.50
CA ASP A 35 5.58 -7.43 -9.88
C ASP A 35 4.48 -6.37 -9.95
N VAL A 36 3.64 -6.29 -8.92
CA VAL A 36 2.49 -5.39 -8.88
C VAL A 36 2.44 -4.63 -7.56
N LEU A 37 2.42 -3.30 -7.62
CA LEU A 37 2.29 -2.42 -6.46
C LEU A 37 0.93 -1.71 -6.48
N ILE A 38 0.12 -1.93 -5.45
CA ILE A 38 -1.19 -1.26 -5.27
C ILE A 38 -1.15 -0.42 -4.01
N THR A 39 -1.44 0.88 -4.14
CA THR A 39 -1.38 1.82 -3.02
C THR A 39 -2.40 2.96 -3.17
N THR A 40 -2.43 3.88 -2.20
CA THR A 40 -3.26 5.10 -2.26
C THR A 40 -2.50 6.24 -2.93
N ALA A 41 -3.23 7.23 -3.45
CA ALA A 41 -2.62 8.42 -4.06
C ALA A 41 -1.64 9.16 -3.13
N GLY A 42 -1.86 9.11 -1.80
CA GLY A 42 -0.96 9.70 -0.82
C GLY A 42 0.46 9.11 -0.87
N MET A 43 0.59 7.79 -1.06
CA MET A 43 1.90 7.14 -1.19
C MET A 43 2.70 7.71 -2.36
N LEU A 44 2.07 7.82 -3.53
CA LEU A 44 2.73 8.36 -4.72
C LEU A 44 3.11 9.83 -4.54
N ALA A 45 2.17 10.65 -4.05
CA ALA A 45 2.40 12.06 -3.80
C ALA A 45 3.60 12.28 -2.86
N GLU A 46 3.63 11.56 -1.75
CA GLU A 46 4.68 11.69 -0.74
C GLU A 46 6.02 11.12 -1.21
N ASP A 47 6.03 10.01 -1.97
CA ASP A 47 7.26 9.47 -2.55
C ASP A 47 7.90 10.50 -3.50
N VAL A 48 7.09 11.05 -4.42
CA VAL A 48 7.54 12.09 -5.37
C VAL A 48 8.06 13.32 -4.62
N ILE A 49 7.32 13.81 -3.61
CA ILE A 49 7.78 14.96 -2.80
C ILE A 49 9.13 14.65 -2.13
N LYS A 50 9.29 13.47 -1.52
CA LYS A 50 10.50 13.09 -0.81
C LYS A 50 11.72 12.89 -1.72
N THR A 51 11.56 12.84 -3.04
CA THR A 51 12.70 12.91 -3.98
C THR A 51 13.39 14.27 -3.98
N ALA A 52 12.65 15.34 -3.64
CA ALA A 52 13.14 16.72 -3.73
C ALA A 52 13.15 17.46 -2.39
N LYS A 53 12.20 17.16 -1.49
CA LYS A 53 11.98 17.89 -0.24
C LYS A 53 11.75 16.91 0.92
N PRO A 54 12.63 16.88 1.94
CA PRO A 54 12.51 15.92 3.05
C PRO A 54 11.34 16.27 3.97
N PHE A 55 10.79 15.26 4.65
CA PHE A 55 9.86 15.45 5.76
C PHE A 55 10.65 15.58 7.06
N LYS A 56 10.07 16.22 8.08
CA LYS A 56 10.73 16.38 9.38
C LYS A 56 10.00 15.56 10.44
N THR A 57 10.75 14.95 11.34
CA THR A 57 10.18 14.37 12.56
C THR A 57 9.64 15.49 13.45
N GLY A 58 8.46 15.26 14.01
CA GLY A 58 7.75 16.14 14.92
C GLY A 58 7.22 15.37 16.12
N GLU A 59 6.26 15.98 16.81
CA GLU A 59 5.69 15.47 18.06
C GLU A 59 4.23 15.06 17.87
N LEU A 60 3.78 14.07 18.63
CA LEU A 60 2.41 13.53 18.52
C LEU A 60 1.35 14.45 19.13
N ASP A 61 1.74 15.24 20.13
CA ASP A 61 0.90 16.17 20.90
C ASP A 61 1.08 17.63 20.48
N ALA A 62 1.71 17.87 19.31
CA ALA A 62 1.89 19.20 18.77
C ALA A 62 0.55 19.90 18.49
N ASP A 63 0.50 21.20 18.81
CA ASP A 63 -0.69 22.04 18.60
C ASP A 63 -0.98 22.23 17.11
N GLU A 64 -2.08 21.64 16.66
CA GLU A 64 -2.50 21.66 15.26
C GLU A 64 -2.90 23.06 14.77
N ALA A 65 -3.46 23.91 15.65
CA ALA A 65 -3.82 25.27 15.29
C ALA A 65 -2.57 26.10 15.01
N ALA A 66 -1.57 26.02 15.89
CA ALA A 66 -0.30 26.70 15.73
C ALA A 66 0.47 26.20 14.48
N LEU A 67 0.48 24.88 14.23
CA LEU A 67 1.08 24.31 13.02
C LEU A 67 0.40 24.82 11.75
N ARG A 68 -0.94 24.90 11.76
CA ARG A 68 -1.72 25.41 10.64
C ARG A 68 -1.41 26.87 10.33
N GLU A 69 -1.28 27.73 11.34
CA GLU A 69 -0.87 29.13 11.17
C GLU A 69 0.50 29.26 10.52
N GLN A 70 1.40 28.31 10.78
CA GLN A 70 2.74 28.24 10.18
C GLN A 70 2.76 27.56 8.80
N GLY A 71 1.62 27.08 8.31
CA GLY A 71 1.54 26.33 7.05
C GLY A 71 2.24 24.97 7.12
N ILE A 72 2.18 24.31 8.27
CA ILE A 72 2.76 22.98 8.50
C ILE A 72 1.63 21.95 8.62
N ASN A 73 1.66 20.94 7.75
CA ASN A 73 0.74 19.79 7.84
C ASN A 73 1.36 18.71 8.72
N ARG A 74 0.55 18.04 9.53
CA ARG A 74 0.99 16.98 10.44
C ARG A 74 0.46 15.62 9.99
N LEU A 75 1.35 14.65 9.87
CA LEU A 75 1.05 13.23 9.66
C LEU A 75 1.58 12.48 10.87
N GLU A 76 0.74 12.28 11.88
CA GLU A 76 1.15 11.72 13.18
C GLU A 76 2.33 12.51 13.80
N ASN A 77 3.52 11.91 13.83
CA ASN A 77 4.77 12.50 14.31
C ASN A 77 5.67 13.02 13.17
N LEU A 78 5.09 13.33 12.02
CA LEU A 78 5.80 13.92 10.88
C LEU A 78 5.22 15.28 10.52
N PHE A 79 6.09 16.24 10.27
CA PHE A 79 5.76 17.58 9.85
C PHE A 79 6.13 17.78 8.37
N VAL A 80 5.14 18.23 7.61
CA VAL A 80 5.19 18.43 6.16
C VAL A 80 4.74 19.86 5.83
N PRO A 81 5.68 20.82 5.74
CA PRO A 81 5.35 22.18 5.34
C PRO A 81 4.67 22.24 3.96
N SER A 82 3.66 23.11 3.84
CA SER A 82 2.72 23.16 2.71
C SER A 82 3.36 23.47 1.36
N ASP A 83 4.54 24.09 1.34
CA ASP A 83 5.30 24.37 0.12
C ASP A 83 5.63 23.09 -0.69
N ARG A 84 5.67 21.93 -0.04
CA ARG A 84 5.85 20.61 -0.67
C ARG A 84 4.69 20.24 -1.57
N TYR A 85 3.46 20.48 -1.14
CA TYR A 85 2.27 20.18 -1.93
C TYR A 85 2.11 21.18 -3.08
N VAL A 86 2.47 22.44 -2.86
CA VAL A 86 2.53 23.45 -3.94
C VAL A 86 3.57 23.04 -5.00
N TRP A 87 4.73 22.55 -4.57
CA TRP A 87 5.75 22.03 -5.48
C TRP A 87 5.25 20.81 -6.28
N LEU A 88 4.57 19.86 -5.63
CA LEU A 88 4.00 18.69 -6.32
C LEU A 88 2.97 19.10 -7.39
N GLY A 89 2.10 20.07 -7.09
CA GLY A 89 1.09 20.56 -8.02
C GLY A 89 1.63 21.24 -9.27
N ALA A 90 2.92 21.61 -9.29
CA ALA A 90 3.60 22.14 -10.47
C ALA A 90 4.13 21.05 -11.41
N ILE A 91 4.06 19.77 -11.02
CA ILE A 91 4.56 18.63 -11.80
C ILE A 91 3.40 18.01 -12.59
N PRO A 92 3.52 17.83 -13.92
CA PRO A 92 2.53 17.10 -14.69
C PRO A 92 2.64 15.60 -14.40
N LEU A 93 1.82 15.11 -13.47
CA LEU A 93 1.65 13.68 -13.19
C LEU A 93 0.54 13.12 -14.10
N GLY A 94 0.90 12.32 -15.09
CA GLY A 94 -0.07 11.51 -15.84
C GLY A 94 -0.50 10.32 -15.00
N LEU A 95 -1.68 10.38 -14.36
CA LEU A 95 -2.03 9.47 -13.25
C LEU A 95 -3.10 8.41 -13.54
N LEU A 96 -3.64 8.30 -14.75
CA LEU A 96 -4.82 7.46 -14.97
C LEU A 96 -4.71 6.70 -16.28
N HIS A 97 -4.14 5.49 -16.25
CA HIS A 97 -4.30 4.53 -17.36
C HIS A 97 -4.21 3.02 -17.04
N ASP A 98 -3.94 2.56 -15.80
CA ASP A 98 -3.46 1.17 -15.61
C ASP A 98 -4.41 0.20 -14.87
N PHE A 99 -5.67 0.57 -14.62
CA PHE A 99 -6.57 -0.29 -13.82
C PHE A 99 -7.06 -1.53 -14.57
N ASP A 100 -7.26 -1.45 -15.89
CA ASP A 100 -7.76 -2.59 -16.68
C ASP A 100 -6.69 -3.68 -16.84
N SER A 101 -5.43 -3.30 -17.11
CA SER A 101 -4.30 -4.24 -17.21
C SER A 101 -4.06 -5.02 -15.92
N LEU A 102 -4.25 -4.38 -14.77
CA LEU A 102 -4.13 -5.02 -13.45
C LEU A 102 -5.06 -6.23 -13.27
N ILE A 103 -6.28 -6.15 -13.81
CA ILE A 103 -7.29 -7.21 -13.69
C ILE A 103 -6.92 -8.39 -14.59
N GLU A 104 -6.53 -8.11 -15.83
CA GLU A 104 -6.18 -9.13 -16.82
C GLU A 104 -4.94 -9.93 -16.39
N ASP A 105 -3.86 -9.25 -15.98
CA ASP A 105 -2.60 -9.89 -15.58
C ASP A 105 -2.78 -10.77 -14.33
N GLY A 106 -3.60 -10.32 -13.38
CA GLY A 106 -3.91 -11.09 -12.17
C GLY A 106 -4.77 -12.33 -12.42
N MET A 107 -5.64 -12.30 -13.43
CA MET A 107 -6.42 -13.47 -13.79
C MET A 107 -5.56 -14.55 -14.45
N LEU A 108 -4.55 -14.15 -15.23
CA LEU A 108 -3.74 -15.06 -16.05
C LEU A 108 -2.51 -15.64 -15.34
N ALA A 109 -2.09 -15.09 -14.21
CA ALA A 109 -0.91 -15.57 -13.49
C ALA A 109 -1.05 -17.02 -13.00
N ASP A 110 -0.01 -17.85 -13.12
CA ASP A 110 -0.07 -19.25 -12.67
C ASP A 110 -0.08 -19.38 -11.14
N THR A 111 0.74 -18.59 -10.45
CA THR A 111 0.80 -18.53 -8.98
C THR A 111 0.76 -17.07 -8.51
N ILE A 112 -0.04 -16.76 -7.50
CA ILE A 112 -0.07 -15.40 -6.90
C ILE A 112 0.34 -15.40 -5.43
N GLY A 113 1.32 -14.56 -5.12
CA GLY A 113 1.69 -14.19 -3.75
C GLY A 113 1.19 -12.78 -3.43
N LEU A 114 0.48 -12.61 -2.32
CA LEU A 114 0.01 -11.32 -1.84
C LEU A 114 0.68 -10.92 -0.52
N ILE A 115 1.36 -9.78 -0.51
CA ILE A 115 1.88 -9.13 0.69
C ILE A 115 1.04 -7.86 0.93
N ALA A 116 0.30 -7.84 2.03
CA ALA A 116 -0.59 -6.72 2.38
C ALA A 116 -0.19 -6.05 3.70
N ILE A 117 0.25 -4.80 3.62
CA ILE A 117 0.69 -3.99 4.76
C ILE A 117 -0.33 -2.86 5.00
N GLY A 118 -1.08 -2.95 6.08
CA GLY A 118 -2.21 -2.07 6.39
C GLY A 118 -3.54 -2.61 5.86
N GLY A 119 -4.47 -1.69 5.60
CA GLY A 119 -5.84 -2.01 5.18
C GLY A 119 -6.41 -0.98 4.20
N GLY A 120 -7.72 -0.82 4.18
CA GLY A 120 -8.40 0.17 3.34
C GLY A 120 -8.33 -0.14 1.85
N VAL A 121 -8.33 0.92 1.04
CA VAL A 121 -8.46 0.85 -0.43
C VAL A 121 -7.39 -0.04 -1.08
N PRO A 122 -6.08 0.06 -0.76
CA PRO A 122 -5.06 -0.77 -1.41
C PRO A 122 -5.28 -2.26 -1.24
N ARG A 123 -5.92 -2.65 -0.14
CA ARG A 123 -6.18 -4.05 0.18
C ARG A 123 -7.27 -4.64 -0.73
N HIS A 124 -8.24 -3.86 -1.23
CA HIS A 124 -9.43 -4.40 -1.89
C HIS A 124 -9.21 -4.90 -3.33
N PRO A 125 -8.52 -4.17 -4.24
CA PRO A 125 -8.29 -4.60 -5.62
C PRO A 125 -7.64 -5.98 -5.75
N PRO A 126 -6.55 -6.35 -5.04
CA PRO A 126 -5.96 -7.68 -5.22
C PRO A 126 -6.94 -8.79 -4.81
N PHE A 127 -7.80 -8.60 -3.81
CA PHE A 127 -8.82 -9.60 -3.48
C PHE A 127 -9.91 -9.68 -4.55
N MET A 128 -10.27 -8.58 -5.20
CA MET A 128 -11.23 -8.60 -6.32
C MET A 128 -10.64 -9.26 -7.57
N THR A 129 -9.43 -8.89 -7.97
CA THR A 129 -8.78 -9.47 -9.17
C THR A 129 -8.54 -10.96 -9.00
N ASN A 130 -8.20 -11.38 -7.79
CA ASN A 130 -8.00 -12.80 -7.47
C ASN A 130 -9.30 -13.56 -7.16
N LEU A 131 -10.45 -12.89 -7.02
CA LEU A 131 -11.71 -13.55 -6.69
C LEU A 131 -12.11 -14.60 -7.73
N PHE A 132 -11.92 -14.28 -9.01
CA PHE A 132 -12.36 -15.11 -10.13
C PHE A 132 -11.49 -16.35 -10.36
N ARG A 133 -10.27 -16.40 -9.80
CA ARG A 133 -9.38 -17.58 -9.82
C ARG A 133 -9.45 -18.43 -8.54
N GLY A 134 -10.32 -18.07 -7.58
CA GLY A 134 -10.43 -18.76 -6.29
C GLY A 134 -9.52 -18.19 -5.18
N GLY A 135 -8.90 -17.04 -5.42
CA GLY A 135 -8.06 -16.31 -4.47
C GLY A 135 -6.54 -16.44 -4.75
N ALA A 136 -5.72 -15.67 -4.02
CA ALA A 136 -4.26 -15.79 -4.05
C ALA A 136 -3.77 -17.08 -3.37
N ASP A 137 -2.69 -17.67 -3.89
CA ASP A 137 -2.11 -18.92 -3.40
C ASP A 137 -1.39 -18.73 -2.05
N TYR A 138 -0.74 -17.58 -1.87
CA TYR A 138 -0.02 -17.23 -0.65
C TYR A 138 -0.37 -15.82 -0.20
N ILE A 139 -0.57 -15.63 1.11
CA ILE A 139 -0.95 -14.33 1.66
C ILE A 139 -0.21 -14.08 2.97
N ILE A 140 0.48 -12.95 3.00
CA ILE A 140 1.02 -12.37 4.22
C ILE A 140 0.27 -11.05 4.43
N SER A 141 -0.33 -10.86 5.61
CA SER A 141 -0.99 -9.61 5.94
C SER A 141 -0.56 -9.12 7.31
N ILE A 142 -0.09 -7.87 7.34
CA ILE A 142 0.38 -7.14 8.51
C ILE A 142 -0.52 -5.93 8.66
N SER A 143 -1.39 -5.90 9.66
CA SER A 143 -2.36 -4.82 9.87
C SER A 143 -2.65 -4.69 11.36
N THR A 144 -3.00 -3.48 11.79
CA THR A 144 -3.50 -3.19 13.13
C THR A 144 -5.03 -3.24 13.22
N GLY A 145 -5.73 -3.55 12.12
CA GLY A 145 -7.19 -3.70 12.09
C GLY A 145 -7.67 -4.87 12.95
N MET A 146 -8.74 -4.65 13.71
CA MET A 146 -9.34 -5.66 14.58
C MET A 146 -10.55 -6.33 13.94
N GLU A 147 -10.80 -7.59 14.29
CA GLU A 147 -12.02 -8.28 13.87
C GLU A 147 -13.26 -7.73 14.61
N GLY A 148 -14.42 -7.75 13.95
CA GLY A 148 -15.72 -7.52 14.60
C GLY A 148 -16.35 -6.15 14.35
N ASP A 149 -15.63 -5.19 13.77
CA ASP A 149 -16.16 -3.89 13.36
C ASP A 149 -16.83 -3.89 11.98
N GLY A 150 -16.79 -5.04 11.27
CA GLY A 150 -17.30 -5.19 9.90
C GLY A 150 -16.36 -4.66 8.81
N SER A 151 -15.17 -4.19 9.18
CA SER A 151 -14.17 -3.67 8.26
C SER A 151 -13.42 -4.78 7.53
N LEU A 152 -13.20 -4.58 6.22
CA LEU A 152 -12.29 -5.43 5.45
C LEU A 152 -10.84 -5.32 5.93
N SER A 153 -10.46 -4.22 6.60
CA SER A 153 -9.12 -4.01 7.14
C SER A 153 -8.79 -4.96 8.29
N GLY A 154 -9.80 -5.37 9.07
CA GLY A 154 -9.68 -6.30 10.19
C GLY A 154 -10.15 -7.72 9.87
N ALA A 155 -10.68 -7.98 8.69
CA ALA A 155 -11.28 -9.27 8.36
C ALA A 155 -10.27 -10.45 8.41
N PRO A 156 -10.64 -11.58 9.04
CA PRO A 156 -9.78 -12.76 9.16
C PRO A 156 -9.41 -13.33 7.81
N ARG A 157 -8.15 -13.75 7.67
CA ARG A 157 -7.62 -14.35 6.44
C ARG A 157 -8.33 -15.65 6.05
N THR A 158 -8.86 -16.39 7.02
CA THR A 158 -9.64 -17.62 6.80
C THR A 158 -11.02 -17.35 6.17
N ARG A 159 -11.56 -16.14 6.33
CA ARG A 159 -12.93 -15.78 5.90
C ARG A 159 -12.99 -15.20 4.50
N GLN A 160 -11.92 -14.55 4.03
CA GLN A 160 -11.84 -13.97 2.69
C GLN A 160 -11.71 -15.03 1.56
N TYR A 161 -11.55 -16.32 1.91
CA TYR A 161 -11.22 -17.41 0.98
C TYR A 161 -12.25 -18.56 0.94
N ARG A 162 -13.45 -18.42 1.51
CA ARG A 162 -14.51 -19.44 1.34
C ARG A 162 -15.20 -19.31 -0.04
N GLY A 163 -14.38 -19.51 -1.07
CA GLY A 163 -14.74 -19.74 -2.48
C GLY A 163 -13.72 -20.63 -3.22
N GLY A 164 -12.65 -21.06 -2.54
CA GLY A 164 -11.62 -21.98 -3.05
C GLY A 164 -10.61 -22.21 -1.92
N LYS A 165 -10.40 -23.45 -1.49
CA LYS A 165 -9.68 -23.77 -0.25
C LYS A 165 -8.27 -23.15 -0.21
N PRO A 166 -7.86 -22.43 0.85
CA PRO A 166 -6.47 -22.06 1.02
C PRO A 166 -5.63 -23.30 1.39
N LYS A 167 -4.48 -23.50 0.73
CA LYS A 167 -3.45 -24.43 1.20
C LYS A 167 -2.72 -23.78 2.38
N THR A 168 -3.12 -24.12 3.60
CA THR A 168 -2.40 -23.73 4.81
C THR A 168 -1.03 -24.40 4.84
N MET A 169 0.05 -23.63 4.74
CA MET A 169 1.38 -24.08 5.16
C MET A 169 1.45 -24.02 6.68
N ASN A 170 1.42 -25.19 7.32
CA ASN A 170 1.87 -25.37 8.69
C ASN A 170 3.41 -25.39 8.68
N GLY A 171 4.03 -24.61 9.56
CA GLY A 171 5.47 -24.60 9.82
C GLY A 171 5.79 -23.59 10.91
#